data_AF-A0A3L7PM23-F1
#
_entry.id   AF-A0A3L7PM23-F1
#
_cell.length_a   1.000
_cell.length_b   1.000
_cell.length_c   1.000
_cell.angle_alpha   90.00
_cell.angle_beta   90.00
_cell.angle_gamma   90.00
#
_symmetry.space_group_name_H-M   'P 1'
#
loop_
_entity.id
_entity.type
_entity.pdbx_description
1 polymer ?
#
loop_
_entity_poly.entity_id
_entity_poly.type
_entity_poly.pdbx_seq_one_letter_code
_entity_poly.pdbx_strand_id
1 'polypeptide(L)'
;MVDSSPARTHAELRGIIGMVHVGALPGTPRGRMTPQELVTHAVREARTLRDAGFDAIMLENMHDRPYLGGGIGAEIVACMAAVCAAVRAAVACPIGIQILGGGSREALAVAHATGLEFVRAENFVFAHVADEGLMTEAAAGPLLRFRKSIGADHVQVFADIKKKHAAHAITGDIDIAACARAAEFFLADGVIVTGTETGAAVDERELNSVRAATKLPVFTGSGATTESVARLLSNADAVIVGSFVKEGGRWEHAVCPKRAADFVNAARGARRVEAPGMDAVRAMFSGRPSGT
;
A
#
# COMPACT_ATOMS: atom_id res chain seq x y z
N MET A 1 15.88 -25.05 -24.64
CA MET A 1 16.72 -24.04 -23.96
C MET A 1 15.79 -23.24 -23.07
N VAL A 2 15.91 -23.44 -21.76
CA VAL A 2 15.10 -22.74 -20.76
C VAL A 2 15.61 -21.30 -20.73
N ASP A 3 14.76 -20.37 -21.13
CA ASP A 3 15.04 -18.94 -21.02
C ASP A 3 15.16 -18.59 -19.53
N SER A 4 16.41 -18.52 -19.05
CA SER A 4 16.78 -18.05 -17.73
C SER A 4 16.70 -16.53 -17.71
N SER A 5 15.49 -15.99 -17.78
CA SER A 5 15.24 -14.58 -17.53
C SER A 5 15.55 -14.31 -16.04
N PRO A 6 16.33 -13.26 -15.70
CA PRO A 6 16.67 -12.97 -14.32
C PRO A 6 15.40 -12.76 -13.49
N ALA A 7 15.38 -13.32 -12.28
CA ALA A 7 14.31 -13.14 -11.30
C ALA A 7 13.93 -11.65 -11.26
N ARG A 8 12.64 -11.36 -11.50
CA ARG A 8 12.11 -9.99 -11.49
C ARG A 8 12.50 -9.36 -10.16
N THR A 9 13.46 -8.45 -10.21
CA THR A 9 13.85 -7.61 -9.09
C THR A 9 12.60 -6.87 -8.61
N HIS A 10 12.37 -6.90 -7.29
CA HIS A 10 11.27 -6.21 -6.58
C HIS A 10 10.89 -4.91 -7.30
N ALA A 11 9.60 -4.66 -7.53
CA ALA A 11 9.22 -3.48 -8.30
C ALA A 11 9.78 -2.23 -7.64
N GLU A 12 10.29 -1.34 -8.47
CA GLU A 12 10.85 -0.04 -8.11
C GLU A 12 9.75 0.95 -7.69
N LEU A 13 8.76 0.51 -6.91
CA LEU A 13 7.73 1.40 -6.38
C LEU A 13 8.40 2.34 -5.38
N ARG A 14 8.75 3.53 -5.88
CA ARG A 14 9.38 4.59 -5.11
C ARG A 14 8.53 5.86 -5.17
N GLY A 15 8.48 6.59 -4.06
CA GLY A 15 7.86 7.90 -3.99
C GLY A 15 6.59 7.94 -3.16
N ILE A 16 5.52 8.56 -3.68
CA ILE A 16 4.31 8.85 -2.89
C ILE A 16 3.08 8.11 -3.41
N ILE A 17 2.39 7.44 -2.49
CA ILE A 17 1.20 6.62 -2.76
C ILE A 17 -0.01 7.30 -2.11
N GLY A 18 -1.01 7.64 -2.91
CA GLY A 18 -2.22 8.32 -2.44
C GLY A 18 -3.34 7.32 -2.12
N MET A 19 -3.90 7.40 -0.91
CA MET A 19 -4.99 6.50 -0.50
C MET A 19 -6.36 6.99 -0.97
N VAL A 20 -7.12 6.07 -1.56
CA VAL A 20 -8.56 6.17 -1.81
C VAL A 20 -9.27 5.29 -0.79
N HIS A 21 -9.81 5.90 0.27
CA HIS A 21 -10.71 5.19 1.19
C HIS A 21 -12.06 5.02 0.50
N VAL A 22 -12.36 3.79 0.08
CA VAL A 22 -13.65 3.43 -0.52
C VAL A 22 -14.73 3.59 0.55
N GLY A 23 -15.88 4.16 0.15
CA GLY A 23 -17.02 4.33 1.05
C GLY A 23 -17.51 2.98 1.60
N ALA A 24 -18.29 3.02 2.68
CA ALA A 24 -18.76 1.81 3.37
C ALA A 24 -19.47 0.86 2.39
N LEU A 25 -18.94 -0.35 2.25
CA LEU A 25 -19.37 -1.31 1.25
C LEU A 25 -20.72 -1.95 1.63
N PRO A 26 -21.45 -2.53 0.66
CA PRO A 26 -22.65 -3.32 0.95
C PRO A 26 -22.36 -4.43 1.98
N GLY A 27 -23.31 -4.66 2.89
CA GLY A 27 -23.15 -5.65 3.98
C GLY A 27 -22.54 -5.07 5.26
N THR A 28 -21.91 -3.91 5.20
CA THR A 28 -21.31 -3.26 6.38
C THR A 28 -22.33 -2.39 7.13
N PRO A 29 -22.16 -2.15 8.44
CA PRO A 29 -23.16 -1.39 9.22
C PRO A 29 -23.40 0.05 8.76
N ARG A 30 -22.45 0.64 8.02
CA ARG A 30 -22.55 2.00 7.48
C ARG A 30 -22.82 2.04 5.97
N GLY A 31 -23.00 0.89 5.33
CA GLY A 31 -23.29 0.78 3.90
C GLY A 31 -24.60 1.48 3.55
N ARG A 32 -24.53 2.52 2.71
CA ARG A 32 -25.70 3.28 2.23
C ARG A 32 -25.64 3.58 0.74
N MET A 33 -24.44 3.58 0.17
CA MET A 33 -24.22 3.84 -1.25
C MET A 33 -24.40 2.56 -2.05
N THR A 34 -24.95 2.69 -3.25
CA THR A 34 -24.92 1.63 -4.24
C THR A 34 -23.49 1.36 -4.71
N PRO A 35 -23.17 0.14 -5.20
CA PRO A 35 -21.87 -0.15 -5.79
C PRO A 35 -21.44 0.86 -6.88
N GLN A 36 -22.38 1.35 -7.68
CA GLN A 36 -22.08 2.32 -8.75
C GLN A 36 -21.71 3.71 -8.21
N GLU A 37 -22.32 4.15 -7.12
CA GLU A 37 -21.95 5.39 -6.44
C GLU A 37 -20.55 5.27 -5.81
N LEU A 38 -20.22 4.11 -5.22
CA LEU A 38 -18.89 3.82 -4.68
C LEU A 38 -17.82 3.86 -5.78
N VAL A 39 -18.09 3.22 -6.92
CA VAL A 39 -17.24 3.29 -8.13
C VAL A 39 -17.01 4.73 -8.56
N THR A 40 -18.10 5.51 -8.69
CA THR A 40 -18.03 6.90 -9.14
C THR A 40 -17.19 7.76 -8.18
N HIS A 41 -17.36 7.56 -6.87
CA HIS A 41 -16.60 8.25 -5.85
C HIS A 41 -15.10 7.92 -5.91
N ALA A 42 -14.76 6.63 -5.94
CA ALA A 42 -13.38 6.16 -5.97
C ALA A 42 -12.63 6.61 -7.24
N VAL A 43 -13.29 6.56 -8.40
CA VAL A 43 -12.72 7.06 -9.66
C VAL A 43 -12.42 8.55 -9.59
N ARG A 44 -13.31 9.35 -9.00
CA ARG A 44 -13.10 10.78 -8.83
C ARG A 44 -11.87 11.06 -7.96
N GLU A 45 -11.77 10.41 -6.80
CA GLU A 45 -10.62 10.58 -5.91
C GLU A 45 -9.30 10.12 -6.54
N ALA A 46 -9.32 8.97 -7.22
CA ALA A 46 -8.15 8.45 -7.90
C ALA A 46 -7.65 9.41 -8.99
N ARG A 47 -8.57 9.99 -9.77
CA ARG A 47 -8.23 11.02 -10.77
C ARG A 47 -7.61 12.24 -10.12
N THR A 48 -8.16 12.72 -9.00
CA THR A 48 -7.62 13.86 -8.25
C THR A 48 -6.19 13.61 -7.77
N LEU A 49 -5.92 12.43 -7.19
CA LEU A 49 -4.57 12.06 -6.74
C LEU A 49 -3.60 11.96 -7.93
N ARG A 50 -4.01 11.31 -9.01
CA ARG A 50 -3.19 11.22 -10.23
C ARG A 50 -2.92 12.60 -10.85
N ASP A 51 -3.92 13.48 -10.91
CA ASP A 51 -3.75 14.87 -11.42
C ASP A 51 -2.81 15.69 -10.54
N ALA A 52 -2.84 15.48 -9.23
CA ALA A 52 -1.91 16.12 -8.30
C ALA A 52 -0.46 15.63 -8.49
N GLY A 53 -0.26 14.46 -9.11
CA GLY A 53 1.06 13.93 -9.45
C GLY A 53 1.57 12.88 -8.46
N PHE A 54 0.68 12.12 -7.82
CA PHE A 54 1.04 10.92 -7.06
C PHE A 54 1.66 9.85 -7.96
N ASP A 55 2.64 9.13 -7.42
CA ASP A 55 3.39 8.10 -8.15
C ASP A 55 2.57 6.79 -8.27
N ALA A 56 1.73 6.51 -7.27
CA ALA A 56 0.79 5.39 -7.27
C ALA A 56 -0.46 5.68 -6.42
N ILE A 57 -1.46 4.81 -6.54
CA ILE A 57 -2.73 4.88 -5.80
C ILE A 57 -2.93 3.59 -5.01
N MET A 58 -3.53 3.67 -3.82
CA MET A 58 -3.96 2.48 -3.08
C MET A 58 -5.43 2.62 -2.67
N LEU A 59 -6.22 1.57 -2.92
CA LEU A 59 -7.63 1.50 -2.52
C LEU A 59 -7.76 0.72 -1.21
N GLU A 60 -8.58 1.20 -0.28
CA GLU A 60 -8.78 0.58 1.03
C GLU A 60 -10.24 0.71 1.48
N ASN A 61 -10.81 -0.34 2.07
CA ASN A 61 -12.18 -0.37 2.59
C ASN A 61 -12.29 0.20 4.04
N MET A 62 -11.59 1.30 4.34
CA MET A 62 -11.52 1.93 5.68
C MET A 62 -12.89 2.31 6.27
N HIS A 63 -13.93 2.42 5.46
CA HIS A 63 -15.27 2.77 5.91
C HIS A 63 -16.13 1.58 6.37
N ASP A 64 -15.64 0.35 6.23
CA ASP A 64 -16.38 -0.89 6.55
C ASP A 64 -16.49 -1.18 8.06
N ARG A 65 -15.99 -0.26 8.90
CA ARG A 65 -15.98 -0.40 10.36
C ARG A 65 -17.35 -0.79 10.94
N PRO A 66 -17.36 -1.65 11.98
CA PRO A 66 -16.24 -2.42 12.51
C PRO A 66 -15.78 -3.52 11.53
N TYR A 67 -14.46 -3.76 11.49
CA TYR A 67 -13.86 -4.77 10.61
C TYR A 67 -14.06 -6.18 11.17
N LEU A 68 -13.89 -7.17 10.28
CA LEU A 68 -13.88 -8.59 10.64
C LEU A 68 -12.46 -9.06 10.96
N GLY A 69 -12.31 -10.21 11.61
CA GLY A 69 -11.00 -10.87 11.83
C GLY A 69 -10.70 -11.96 10.80
N GLY A 70 -11.10 -11.76 9.54
CA GLY A 70 -11.20 -12.78 8.50
C GLY A 70 -12.64 -13.15 8.13
N GLY A 71 -12.81 -14.08 7.20
CA GLY A 71 -14.14 -14.46 6.71
C GLY A 71 -14.84 -13.37 5.91
N ILE A 72 -14.07 -12.60 5.13
CA ILE A 72 -14.58 -11.51 4.30
C ILE A 72 -15.62 -12.04 3.30
N GLY A 73 -16.80 -11.42 3.31
CA GLY A 73 -17.93 -11.83 2.48
C GLY A 73 -17.75 -11.53 0.99
N ALA A 74 -18.43 -12.31 0.14
CA ALA A 74 -18.36 -12.17 -1.30
C ALA A 74 -18.84 -10.81 -1.81
N GLU A 75 -19.74 -10.15 -1.08
CA GLU A 75 -20.23 -8.80 -1.33
C GLU A 75 -19.11 -7.76 -1.27
N ILE A 76 -18.16 -7.91 -0.33
CA ILE A 76 -16.99 -7.04 -0.19
C ILE A 76 -16.04 -7.26 -1.36
N VAL A 77 -15.73 -8.53 -1.67
CA VAL A 77 -14.84 -8.91 -2.77
C VAL A 77 -15.37 -8.41 -4.11
N ALA A 78 -16.66 -8.65 -4.38
CA ALA A 78 -17.30 -8.24 -5.63
C ALA A 78 -17.34 -6.71 -5.78
N CYS A 79 -17.67 -5.98 -4.71
CA CYS A 79 -17.72 -4.53 -4.76
C CYS A 79 -16.32 -3.92 -4.92
N MET A 80 -15.32 -4.43 -4.19
CA MET A 80 -13.94 -3.99 -4.34
C MET A 80 -13.37 -4.30 -5.73
N ALA A 81 -13.72 -5.45 -6.33
CA ALA A 81 -13.35 -5.76 -7.71
C ALA A 81 -13.94 -4.76 -8.71
N ALA A 82 -15.22 -4.42 -8.58
CA ALA A 82 -15.86 -3.42 -9.44
C ALA A 82 -15.20 -2.04 -9.31
N VAL A 83 -14.92 -1.61 -8.07
CA VAL A 83 -14.23 -0.35 -7.78
C VAL A 83 -12.83 -0.34 -8.38
N CYS A 84 -12.04 -1.39 -8.15
CA CYS A 84 -10.67 -1.50 -8.64
C CYS A 84 -10.59 -1.52 -10.17
N ALA A 85 -11.46 -2.29 -10.84
CA ALA A 85 -11.53 -2.34 -12.29
C ALA A 85 -11.83 -0.95 -12.89
N ALA A 86 -12.78 -0.22 -12.30
CA ALA A 86 -13.14 1.11 -12.76
C ALA A 86 -12.01 2.13 -12.53
N VAL A 87 -11.32 2.07 -11.39
CA VAL A 87 -10.16 2.93 -11.13
C VAL A 87 -9.01 2.60 -12.07
N ARG A 88 -8.70 1.32 -12.30
CA ARG A 88 -7.68 0.88 -13.28
C ARG A 88 -7.95 1.46 -14.68
N ALA A 89 -9.21 1.46 -15.11
CA ALA A 89 -9.59 2.04 -16.41
C ALA A 89 -9.48 3.58 -16.45
N ALA A 90 -9.53 4.26 -15.30
CA ALA A 90 -9.62 5.71 -15.22
C ALA A 90 -8.27 6.44 -15.02
N VAL A 91 -7.22 5.74 -14.57
CA VAL A 91 -5.90 6.33 -14.31
C VAL A 91 -4.78 5.45 -14.85
N ALA A 92 -3.65 6.05 -15.22
CA ALA A 92 -2.47 5.38 -15.75
C ALA A 92 -1.27 5.51 -14.78
N CYS A 93 -1.38 4.87 -13.62
CA CYS A 93 -0.29 4.69 -12.65
C CYS A 93 -0.41 3.29 -12.00
N PRO A 94 0.60 2.83 -11.24
CA PRO A 94 0.47 1.65 -10.40
C PRO A 94 -0.64 1.85 -9.36
N ILE A 95 -1.38 0.78 -9.11
CA ILE A 95 -2.50 0.72 -8.19
C ILE A 95 -2.30 -0.48 -7.26
N GLY A 96 -2.55 -0.27 -5.98
CA GLY A 96 -2.65 -1.35 -5.01
C GLY A 96 -4.00 -1.38 -4.30
N ILE A 97 -4.21 -2.45 -3.55
CA ILE A 97 -5.43 -2.64 -2.75
C ILE A 97 -5.08 -3.17 -1.35
N GLN A 98 -5.87 -2.74 -0.38
CA GLN A 98 -5.97 -3.32 0.94
C GLN A 98 -7.44 -3.64 1.23
N ILE A 99 -7.70 -4.86 1.70
CA ILE A 99 -8.97 -5.22 2.34
C ILE A 99 -8.65 -5.47 3.81
N LEU A 100 -9.07 -4.52 4.65
CA LEU A 100 -8.86 -4.52 6.09
C LEU A 100 -9.62 -5.65 6.77
N GLY A 101 -9.16 -6.02 7.96
CA GLY A 101 -9.81 -7.05 8.76
C GLY A 101 -9.42 -8.47 8.34
N GLY A 102 -8.13 -8.66 8.03
CA GLY A 102 -7.60 -9.97 7.62
C GLY A 102 -7.88 -10.36 6.17
N GLY A 103 -8.37 -9.44 5.34
CA GLY A 103 -8.77 -9.68 3.94
C GLY A 103 -7.62 -9.78 2.92
N SER A 104 -6.40 -10.14 3.33
CA SER A 104 -5.23 -10.15 2.42
C SER A 104 -5.39 -11.12 1.25
N ARG A 105 -6.05 -12.26 1.48
CA ARG A 105 -6.32 -13.27 0.46
C ARG A 105 -7.30 -12.72 -0.59
N GLU A 106 -8.36 -12.05 -0.14
CA GLU A 106 -9.37 -11.44 -0.98
C GLU A 106 -8.80 -10.25 -1.75
N ALA A 107 -7.99 -9.41 -1.10
CA ALA A 107 -7.29 -8.31 -1.74
C ALA A 107 -6.41 -8.83 -2.90
N LEU A 108 -5.72 -9.95 -2.70
CA LEU A 108 -4.89 -10.58 -3.73
C LEU A 108 -5.73 -11.10 -4.90
N ALA A 109 -6.88 -11.72 -4.64
CA ALA A 109 -7.79 -12.17 -5.68
C ALA A 109 -8.32 -10.98 -6.51
N VAL A 110 -8.73 -9.90 -5.84
CA VAL A 110 -9.20 -8.66 -6.50
C VAL A 110 -8.08 -8.03 -7.34
N ALA A 111 -6.88 -7.90 -6.77
CA ALA A 111 -5.72 -7.36 -7.46
C ALA A 111 -5.41 -8.15 -8.73
N HIS A 112 -5.39 -9.47 -8.64
CA HIS A 112 -5.15 -10.34 -9.79
C HIS A 112 -6.24 -10.19 -10.86
N ALA A 113 -7.52 -10.22 -10.47
CA ALA A 113 -8.65 -10.16 -11.39
C ALA A 113 -8.76 -8.80 -12.12
N THR A 114 -8.24 -7.73 -11.52
CA THR A 114 -8.35 -6.36 -12.04
C THR A 114 -7.04 -5.78 -12.55
N GLY A 115 -5.96 -6.56 -12.55
CA GLY A 115 -4.65 -6.18 -13.08
C GLY A 115 -3.95 -5.10 -12.26
N LEU A 116 -4.03 -5.19 -10.92
CA LEU A 116 -3.31 -4.30 -10.01
C LEU A 116 -1.92 -4.85 -9.68
N GLU A 117 -1.02 -3.97 -9.27
CA GLU A 117 0.40 -4.28 -9.12
C GLU A 117 0.78 -4.78 -7.73
N PHE A 118 0.01 -4.44 -6.68
CA PHE A 118 0.36 -4.82 -5.32
C PHE A 118 -0.84 -4.90 -4.35
N VAL A 119 -0.62 -5.62 -3.25
CA VAL A 119 -1.49 -5.64 -2.08
C VAL A 119 -0.73 -5.23 -0.83
N ARG A 120 -1.43 -4.57 0.09
CA ARG A 120 -0.94 -4.36 1.45
C ARG A 120 -1.55 -5.42 2.36
N ALA A 121 -0.69 -6.21 2.99
CA ALA A 121 -1.06 -7.34 3.83
C ALA A 121 -0.84 -7.02 5.31
N GLU A 122 -1.94 -7.05 6.06
CA GLU A 122 -1.92 -7.01 7.51
C GLU A 122 -1.63 -8.40 8.08
N ASN A 123 -1.10 -8.47 9.30
CA ASN A 123 -0.85 -9.72 10.01
C ASN A 123 -0.02 -10.72 9.18
N PHE A 124 0.95 -10.24 8.39
CA PHE A 124 1.72 -11.09 7.49
C PHE A 124 2.62 -12.07 8.24
N VAL A 125 3.30 -11.59 9.28
CA VAL A 125 4.11 -12.38 10.22
C VAL A 125 3.65 -12.14 11.64
N PHE A 126 3.78 -13.19 12.47
CA PHE A 126 3.44 -13.21 13.89
C PHE A 126 1.95 -12.99 14.21
N ALA A 127 1.54 -13.39 15.41
CA ALA A 127 0.22 -13.14 15.95
C ALA A 127 0.22 -11.83 16.76
N HIS A 128 -0.94 -11.16 16.85
CA HIS A 128 -1.12 -9.98 17.70
C HIS A 128 -2.60 -9.84 18.10
N VAL A 129 -2.92 -8.87 18.96
CA VAL A 129 -4.30 -8.51 19.28
C VAL A 129 -4.65 -7.22 18.56
N ALA A 130 -5.60 -7.24 17.65
CA ALA A 130 -6.09 -6.07 16.92
C ALA A 130 -7.46 -5.63 17.45
N ASP A 131 -8.02 -4.56 16.87
CA ASP A 131 -9.39 -4.09 17.18
C ASP A 131 -10.44 -5.18 17.00
N GLU A 132 -10.19 -6.14 16.11
CA GLU A 132 -11.05 -7.27 15.78
C GLU A 132 -10.88 -8.47 16.72
N GLY A 133 -9.90 -8.41 17.63
CA GLY A 133 -9.58 -9.46 18.60
C GLY A 133 -8.22 -10.12 18.34
N LEU A 134 -8.06 -11.36 18.83
CA LEU A 134 -6.80 -12.10 18.71
C LEU A 134 -6.62 -12.59 17.26
N MET A 135 -5.58 -12.09 16.60
CA MET A 135 -5.16 -12.48 15.26
C MET A 135 -4.20 -13.67 15.36
N THR A 136 -4.73 -14.88 15.43
CA THR A 136 -3.96 -16.10 15.74
C THR A 136 -3.10 -16.62 14.60
N GLU A 137 -3.41 -16.27 13.34
CA GLU A 137 -2.80 -16.88 12.16
C GLU A 137 -2.10 -15.85 11.28
N ALA A 138 -0.77 -15.97 11.15
CA ALA A 138 0.01 -15.15 10.24
C ALA A 138 -0.30 -15.48 8.77
N ALA A 139 -0.49 -14.43 7.95
CA ALA A 139 -1.00 -14.57 6.59
C ALA A 139 0.03 -15.13 5.59
N ALA A 140 1.34 -15.01 5.84
CA ALA A 140 2.39 -15.30 4.85
C ALA A 140 2.23 -16.67 4.16
N GLY A 141 2.09 -17.74 4.94
CA GLY A 141 2.01 -19.10 4.41
C GLY A 141 0.79 -19.33 3.50
N PRO A 142 -0.45 -19.13 3.98
CA PRO A 142 -1.64 -19.28 3.15
C PRO A 142 -1.71 -18.29 1.98
N LEU A 143 -1.31 -17.02 2.20
CA LEU A 143 -1.39 -15.96 1.19
C LEU A 143 -0.47 -16.25 0.00
N LEU A 144 0.80 -16.59 0.25
CA LEU A 144 1.77 -16.81 -0.83
C LEU A 144 1.48 -18.11 -1.61
N ARG A 145 0.96 -19.15 -0.96
CA ARG A 145 0.46 -20.35 -1.66
C ARG A 145 -0.74 -20.02 -2.53
N PHE A 146 -1.66 -19.21 -2.01
CA PHE A 146 -2.81 -18.75 -2.79
C PHE A 146 -2.38 -17.93 -4.00
N ARG A 147 -1.46 -16.98 -3.82
CA ARG A 147 -0.81 -16.21 -4.90
C ARG A 147 -0.34 -17.11 -6.02
N LYS A 148 0.40 -18.16 -5.66
CA LYS A 148 0.91 -19.12 -6.63
C LYS A 148 -0.21 -19.89 -7.33
N SER A 149 -1.19 -20.36 -6.57
CA SER A 149 -2.29 -21.19 -7.08
C SER A 149 -3.17 -20.50 -8.11
N ILE A 150 -3.32 -19.17 -8.02
CA ILE A 150 -4.13 -18.39 -8.96
C ILE A 150 -3.29 -17.75 -10.08
N GLY A 151 -1.97 -17.94 -10.10
CA GLY A 151 -1.08 -17.31 -11.09
C GLY A 151 -0.84 -15.82 -10.87
N ALA A 152 -1.02 -15.33 -9.64
CA ALA A 152 -0.83 -13.92 -9.28
C ALA A 152 0.63 -13.59 -8.89
N ASP A 153 1.62 -14.30 -9.44
CA ASP A 153 3.05 -14.08 -9.15
C ASP A 153 3.52 -12.63 -9.46
N HIS A 154 2.77 -11.88 -10.27
CA HIS A 154 3.03 -10.47 -10.58
C HIS A 154 2.53 -9.49 -9.52
N VAL A 155 1.62 -9.90 -8.64
CA VAL A 155 1.05 -9.04 -7.60
C VAL A 155 1.97 -9.10 -6.37
N GLN A 156 2.58 -7.96 -6.04
CA GLN A 156 3.48 -7.85 -4.91
C GLN A 156 2.72 -7.79 -3.59
N VAL A 157 3.31 -8.34 -2.53
CA VAL A 157 2.77 -8.37 -1.17
C VAL A 157 3.64 -7.50 -0.28
N PHE A 158 3.12 -6.34 0.11
CA PHE A 158 3.78 -5.43 1.05
C PHE A 158 3.21 -5.63 2.45
N ALA A 159 4.06 -6.06 3.37
CA ALA A 159 3.65 -6.52 4.70
C ALA A 159 3.71 -5.37 5.73
N ASP A 160 2.61 -5.11 6.44
CA ASP A 160 2.67 -4.30 7.66
C ASP A 160 3.47 -5.03 8.73
N ILE A 161 4.44 -4.35 9.34
CA ILE A 161 5.21 -4.84 10.49
C ILE A 161 4.85 -4.01 11.72
N LYS A 162 4.50 -4.70 12.81
CA LYS A 162 3.89 -4.09 14.01
C LYS A 162 2.74 -3.14 13.65
N LYS A 163 1.72 -3.70 12.98
CA LYS A 163 0.52 -3.00 12.50
C LYS A 163 -0.02 -1.99 13.53
N LYS A 164 -0.42 -0.82 13.04
CA LYS A 164 -1.29 0.15 13.74
C LYS A 164 -2.59 -0.50 14.23
N HIS A 165 -3.24 0.07 15.26
CA HIS A 165 -4.48 -0.47 15.82
C HIS A 165 -4.35 -1.92 16.32
N ALA A 166 -3.19 -2.24 16.88
CA ALA A 166 -2.90 -3.55 17.45
C ALA A 166 -1.95 -3.47 18.64
N ALA A 167 -2.16 -4.36 19.61
CA ALA A 167 -1.26 -4.66 20.70
C ALA A 167 -0.39 -5.88 20.37
N HIS A 168 0.93 -5.71 20.49
CA HIS A 168 1.94 -6.73 20.20
C HIS A 168 2.49 -7.38 21.47
N ALA A 169 1.71 -7.40 22.57
CA ALA A 169 2.19 -7.88 23.87
C ALA A 169 2.58 -9.37 23.86
N ILE A 170 1.85 -10.20 23.12
CA ILE A 170 2.16 -11.64 22.97
C ILE A 170 3.45 -11.93 22.18
N THR A 171 3.96 -10.92 21.46
CA THR A 171 5.23 -10.94 20.73
C THR A 171 6.09 -9.73 21.12
N GLY A 172 5.97 -9.28 22.38
CA GLY A 172 6.61 -8.06 22.84
C GLY A 172 8.13 -8.15 22.92
N ASP A 173 8.65 -9.38 22.97
CA ASP A 173 10.06 -9.73 22.89
C ASP A 173 10.64 -9.60 21.47
N ILE A 174 9.78 -9.51 20.44
CA ILE A 174 10.18 -9.34 19.05
C ILE A 174 10.18 -7.86 18.71
N ASP A 175 11.35 -7.28 18.47
CA ASP A 175 11.46 -5.89 18.01
C ASP A 175 11.05 -5.72 16.54
N ILE A 176 10.85 -4.48 16.10
CA ILE A 176 10.36 -4.19 14.75
C ILE A 176 11.37 -4.61 13.66
N ALA A 177 12.67 -4.57 13.96
CA ALA A 177 13.72 -5.02 13.05
C ALA A 177 13.69 -6.53 12.85
N ALA A 178 13.41 -7.31 13.91
CA ALA A 178 13.18 -8.74 13.85
C ALA A 178 11.91 -9.06 13.06
N CYS A 179 10.84 -8.27 13.21
CA CYS A 179 9.65 -8.39 12.35
C CYS A 179 9.99 -8.19 10.86
N ALA A 180 10.82 -7.20 10.53
CA ALA A 180 11.27 -6.96 9.15
C ALA A 180 12.08 -8.14 8.59
N ARG A 181 13.05 -8.65 9.35
CA ARG A 181 13.83 -9.86 8.97
C ARG A 181 12.94 -11.09 8.79
N ALA A 182 11.93 -11.25 9.65
CA ALA A 182 10.97 -12.35 9.52
C ALA A 182 10.13 -12.20 8.24
N ALA A 183 9.62 -11.00 7.94
CA ALA A 183 8.87 -10.76 6.71
C ALA A 183 9.72 -11.04 5.46
N GLU A 184 11.00 -10.64 5.44
CA GLU A 184 11.96 -10.97 4.39
C GLU A 184 12.19 -12.48 4.28
N PHE A 185 12.45 -13.15 5.40
CA PHE A 185 12.61 -14.61 5.43
C PHE A 185 11.37 -15.35 4.91
N PHE A 186 10.17 -14.81 5.19
CA PHE A 186 8.89 -15.33 4.71
C PHE A 186 8.46 -14.76 3.35
N LEU A 187 9.40 -14.23 2.57
CA LEU A 187 9.23 -13.90 1.15
C LEU A 187 8.22 -12.77 0.88
N ALA A 188 8.10 -11.80 1.80
CA ALA A 188 7.43 -10.54 1.49
C ALA A 188 8.17 -9.79 0.36
N ASP A 189 7.44 -9.00 -0.44
CA ASP A 189 8.03 -8.19 -1.51
C ASP A 189 8.46 -6.79 -1.03
N GLY A 190 8.02 -6.40 0.16
CA GLY A 190 8.28 -5.12 0.81
C GLY A 190 7.71 -5.09 2.23
N VAL A 191 8.16 -4.15 3.05
CA VAL A 191 7.66 -3.95 4.43
C VAL A 191 7.14 -2.53 4.63
N ILE A 192 6.11 -2.39 5.46
CA ILE A 192 5.47 -1.11 5.75
C ILE A 192 5.57 -0.84 7.26
N VAL A 193 6.17 0.31 7.60
CA VAL A 193 6.23 0.84 8.96
C VAL A 193 5.07 1.81 9.17
N THR A 194 4.28 1.62 10.22
CA THR A 194 3.13 2.47 10.53
C THR A 194 3.30 3.17 11.87
N GLY A 195 2.70 4.36 12.02
CA GLY A 195 2.44 4.92 13.36
C GLY A 195 1.41 4.08 14.13
N THR A 196 1.16 4.40 15.40
CA THR A 196 0.29 3.61 16.29
C THR A 196 -1.17 3.55 15.84
N GLU A 197 -1.66 4.60 15.19
CA GLU A 197 -3.01 4.73 14.66
C GLU A 197 -3.05 5.51 13.34
N THR A 198 -4.24 5.64 12.74
CA THR A 198 -4.40 6.31 11.44
C THR A 198 -4.21 7.81 11.57
N GLY A 199 -3.19 8.35 10.89
CA GLY A 199 -2.80 9.76 10.96
C GLY A 199 -1.70 10.04 11.99
N ALA A 200 -1.35 9.08 12.86
CA ALA A 200 -0.19 9.19 13.75
C ALA A 200 1.11 9.04 12.95
N ALA A 201 2.09 9.88 13.28
CA ALA A 201 3.41 9.87 12.64
C ALA A 201 4.14 8.54 12.89
N VAL A 202 4.98 8.14 11.94
CA VAL A 202 5.91 7.02 12.09
C VAL A 202 7.05 7.44 13.01
N ASP A 203 7.46 6.55 13.93
CA ASP A 203 8.71 6.74 14.69
C ASP A 203 9.91 6.52 13.76
N GLU A 204 10.69 7.57 13.53
CA GLU A 204 11.87 7.54 12.67
C GLU A 204 12.97 6.61 13.20
N ARG A 205 13.02 6.36 14.50
CA ARG A 205 13.96 5.38 15.07
C ARG A 205 13.58 3.97 14.65
N GLU A 206 12.29 3.65 14.67
CA GLU A 206 11.78 2.38 14.18
C GLU A 206 12.01 2.24 12.67
N LEU A 207 11.72 3.29 11.90
CA LEU A 207 11.97 3.31 10.45
C LEU A 207 13.45 3.04 10.13
N ASN A 208 14.38 3.72 10.81
CA ASN A 208 15.81 3.53 10.61
C ASN A 208 16.26 2.12 11.01
N SER A 209 15.71 1.59 12.10
CA SER A 209 15.99 0.22 12.56
C SER A 209 15.53 -0.83 11.53
N VAL A 210 14.33 -0.65 10.97
CA VAL A 210 13.80 -1.50 9.88
C VAL A 210 14.67 -1.39 8.64
N ARG A 211 15.01 -0.17 8.22
CA ARG A 211 15.85 0.06 7.03
C ARG A 211 17.21 -0.60 7.14
N ALA A 212 17.81 -0.64 8.33
CA ALA A 212 19.07 -1.33 8.57
C ALA A 212 18.92 -2.88 8.63
N ALA A 213 17.72 -3.38 8.90
CA ALA A 213 17.48 -4.79 9.19
C ALA A 213 17.07 -5.64 7.98
N THR A 214 16.62 -5.03 6.87
CA THR A 214 16.13 -5.75 5.69
C THR A 214 16.68 -5.19 4.38
N LYS A 215 16.73 -6.03 3.35
CA LYS A 215 17.03 -5.62 1.96
C LYS A 215 15.78 -5.31 1.15
N LEU A 216 14.60 -5.60 1.69
CA LEU A 216 13.33 -5.32 1.04
C LEU A 216 13.08 -3.81 0.92
N PRO A 217 12.29 -3.37 -0.08
CA PRO A 217 11.72 -2.03 -0.09
C PRO A 217 11.01 -1.71 1.23
N VAL A 218 11.28 -0.54 1.79
CA VAL A 218 10.71 -0.06 3.05
C VAL A 218 9.77 1.10 2.78
N PHE A 219 8.52 0.97 3.20
CA PHE A 219 7.49 1.99 3.04
C PHE A 219 7.01 2.52 4.39
N THR A 220 6.40 3.70 4.38
CA THR A 220 5.69 4.25 5.54
C THR A 220 4.19 4.32 5.28
N GLY A 221 3.38 3.95 6.27
CA GLY A 221 1.95 3.69 6.10
C GLY A 221 0.98 4.58 6.91
N SER A 222 1.47 5.61 7.62
CA SER A 222 0.63 6.50 8.41
C SER A 222 1.27 7.87 8.67
N GLY A 223 0.43 8.89 8.88
CA GLY A 223 0.81 10.18 9.48
C GLY A 223 1.77 11.07 8.70
N ALA A 224 2.01 10.78 7.42
CA ALA A 224 2.82 11.66 6.58
C ALA A 224 2.12 13.02 6.35
N THR A 225 2.89 14.09 6.44
CA THR A 225 2.46 15.47 6.21
C THR A 225 3.44 16.18 5.29
N THR A 226 3.14 17.42 4.90
CA THR A 226 4.07 18.27 4.13
C THR A 226 5.39 18.52 4.87
N GLU A 227 5.38 18.51 6.20
CA GLU A 227 6.56 18.75 7.04
C GLU A 227 7.41 17.49 7.24
N SER A 228 6.84 16.30 7.10
CA SER A 228 7.52 15.02 7.35
C SER A 228 7.91 14.25 6.09
N VAL A 229 7.17 14.41 4.98
CA VAL A 229 7.34 13.57 3.78
C VAL A 229 8.77 13.56 3.22
N ALA A 230 9.46 14.70 3.25
CA ALA A 230 10.85 14.81 2.80
C ALA A 230 11.79 13.91 3.61
N ARG A 231 11.65 13.96 4.93
CA ARG A 231 12.47 13.20 5.89
C ARG A 231 12.10 11.72 5.92
N LEU A 232 10.84 11.39 5.67
CA LEU A 232 10.43 10.00 5.50
C LEU A 232 11.06 9.40 4.23
N LEU A 233 11.03 10.13 3.11
CA LEU A 233 11.59 9.66 1.83
C LEU A 233 13.12 9.52 1.84
N SER A 234 13.84 10.11 2.79
CA SER A 234 15.29 9.88 2.93
C SER A 234 15.62 8.49 3.46
N ASN A 235 14.68 7.83 4.15
CA ASN A 235 14.88 6.51 4.79
C ASN A 235 13.86 5.45 4.36
N ALA A 236 12.83 5.84 3.61
CA ALA A 236 11.82 4.96 3.02
C ALA A 236 11.83 5.09 1.50
N ASP A 237 11.63 3.96 0.81
CA ASP A 237 11.51 3.94 -0.65
C ASP A 237 10.17 4.56 -1.10
N ALA A 238 9.10 4.42 -0.30
CA ALA A 238 7.82 5.07 -0.57
C ALA A 238 7.05 5.49 0.70
N VAL A 239 6.14 6.45 0.54
CA VAL A 239 5.29 7.00 1.60
C VAL A 239 3.82 6.91 1.17
N ILE A 240 3.01 6.19 1.94
CA ILE A 240 1.56 6.09 1.76
C ILE A 240 0.91 7.19 2.62
N VAL A 241 0.08 8.01 1.98
CA VAL A 241 -0.65 9.10 2.64
C VAL A 241 -2.16 8.98 2.38
N GLY A 242 -2.93 9.10 3.47
CA GLY A 242 -4.39 9.08 3.43
C GLY A 242 -5.01 10.34 4.00
N SER A 243 -5.17 10.39 5.33
CA SER A 243 -5.87 11.48 6.04
C SER A 243 -5.39 12.88 5.65
N PHE A 244 -4.07 13.10 5.55
CA PHE A 244 -3.52 14.43 5.27
C PHE A 244 -4.03 15.03 3.95
N VAL A 245 -4.19 14.25 2.88
CA VAL A 245 -4.61 14.77 1.57
C VAL A 245 -6.12 14.96 1.45
N LYS A 246 -6.90 14.51 2.45
CA LYS A 246 -8.34 14.73 2.53
C LYS A 246 -8.68 16.12 3.07
N GLU A 247 -9.91 16.58 2.82
CA GLU A 247 -10.41 17.84 3.37
C GLU A 247 -10.31 17.87 4.90
N GLY A 248 -9.75 18.96 5.43
CA GLY A 248 -9.55 19.12 6.87
C GLY A 248 -8.59 18.09 7.50
N GLY A 249 -7.83 17.33 6.70
CA GLY A 249 -6.98 16.26 7.22
C GLY A 249 -7.75 15.06 7.78
N ARG A 250 -9.04 14.92 7.44
CA ARG A 250 -9.91 13.86 7.97
C ARG A 250 -10.09 12.75 6.96
N TRP A 251 -9.72 11.52 7.33
CA TRP A 251 -9.71 10.40 6.40
C TRP A 251 -11.09 10.07 5.82
N GLU A 252 -12.17 10.42 6.53
CA GLU A 252 -13.56 10.22 6.13
C GLU A 252 -14.04 11.16 5.02
N HIS A 253 -13.27 12.22 4.76
CA HIS A 253 -13.62 13.26 3.80
C HIS A 253 -13.04 12.96 2.42
N ALA A 254 -13.53 13.71 1.42
CA ALA A 254 -13.03 13.63 0.06
C ALA A 254 -11.55 14.08 -0.04
N VAL A 255 -10.83 13.57 -1.05
CA VAL A 255 -9.50 14.10 -1.41
C VAL A 255 -9.63 15.58 -1.76
N CYS A 256 -8.80 16.42 -1.12
CA CYS A 256 -8.71 17.84 -1.43
C CYS A 256 -7.61 18.08 -2.47
N PRO A 257 -7.93 18.56 -3.70
CA PRO A 257 -6.94 18.75 -4.76
C PRO A 257 -5.75 19.63 -4.34
N LYS A 258 -6.02 20.71 -3.60
CA LYS A 258 -4.99 21.62 -3.09
C LYS A 258 -4.03 20.89 -2.15
N ARG A 259 -4.55 20.18 -1.14
CA ARG A 259 -3.73 19.46 -0.15
C ARG A 259 -2.93 18.33 -0.79
N ALA A 260 -3.52 17.64 -1.77
CA ALA A 260 -2.83 16.63 -2.56
C ALA A 260 -1.66 17.24 -3.34
N ALA A 261 -1.86 18.38 -4.02
CA ALA A 261 -0.81 19.10 -4.74
C ALA A 261 0.29 19.63 -3.79
N ASP A 262 -0.09 20.20 -2.65
CA ASP A 262 0.84 20.69 -1.63
C ASP A 262 1.74 19.54 -1.11
N PHE A 263 1.16 18.36 -0.85
CA PHE A 263 1.90 17.18 -0.43
C PHE A 263 2.90 16.70 -1.51
N VAL A 264 2.45 16.64 -2.77
CA VAL A 264 3.31 16.25 -3.90
C VAL A 264 4.47 17.25 -4.06
N ASN A 265 4.21 18.54 -3.93
CA ASN A 265 5.22 19.59 -4.01
C ASN A 265 6.26 19.45 -2.89
N ALA A 266 5.84 19.21 -1.64
CA ALA A 266 6.74 18.97 -0.53
C ALA A 266 7.63 17.72 -0.77
N ALA A 267 7.04 16.62 -1.25
CA ALA A 267 7.75 15.38 -1.55
C ALA A 267 8.77 15.54 -2.69
N ARG A 268 8.44 16.33 -3.72
CA ARG A 268 9.33 16.59 -4.87
C ARG A 268 10.41 17.62 -4.56
N GLY A 269 10.12 18.60 -3.70
CA GLY A 269 11.10 19.56 -3.21
C GLY A 269 12.29 18.86 -2.56
N ALA A 270 12.04 17.78 -1.81
CA ALA A 270 13.08 16.93 -1.22
C ALA A 270 13.95 16.23 -2.28
N ARG A 271 13.32 15.63 -3.30
CA ARG A 271 14.04 14.89 -4.36
C ARG A 271 14.92 15.76 -5.25
N ARG A 272 14.66 17.08 -5.34
CA ARG A 272 15.50 18.03 -6.09
C ARG A 272 16.79 18.42 -5.34
N VAL A 273 16.87 18.19 -4.03
CA VAL A 273 18.03 18.58 -3.20
C VAL A 273 19.12 17.49 -3.20
N GLU A 274 18.81 16.27 -3.65
CA GLU A 274 19.72 15.12 -3.55
C GLU A 274 20.30 14.57 -4.89
N ALA A 275 20.22 15.29 -6.02
CA ALA A 275 20.79 14.77 -7.27
C ALA A 275 21.66 15.77 -8.08
N PRO A 276 22.99 15.63 -8.05
CA PRO A 276 23.79 15.73 -9.25
C PRO A 276 23.74 14.39 -10.01
N GLY A 277 23.16 14.39 -11.22
CA GLY A 277 23.38 13.35 -12.24
C GLY A 277 22.23 12.36 -12.46
N MET A 278 21.20 12.77 -13.21
CA MET A 278 20.17 11.86 -13.73
C MET A 278 20.04 11.86 -15.27
N ASP A 279 21.05 12.39 -15.97
CA ASP A 279 21.10 12.34 -17.44
C ASP A 279 21.76 11.07 -18.00
N ALA A 280 22.33 10.18 -17.17
CA ALA A 280 23.07 9.01 -17.65
C ALA A 280 22.22 7.75 -17.92
N VAL A 281 20.96 7.68 -17.45
CA VAL A 281 20.13 6.45 -17.58
C VAL A 281 19.18 6.49 -18.78
N ARG A 282 18.93 7.67 -19.37
CA ARG A 282 18.10 7.80 -20.59
C ARG A 282 18.82 7.42 -21.89
N ALA A 283 20.15 7.35 -21.88
CA ALA A 283 20.94 7.05 -23.08
C ALA A 283 21.19 5.55 -23.33
N MET A 284 20.87 4.67 -22.37
CA MET A 284 21.14 3.22 -22.49
C MET A 284 20.00 2.38 -23.10
N PHE A 285 18.82 2.97 -23.37
CA PHE A 285 17.66 2.24 -23.91
C PHE A 285 17.12 2.75 -25.25
N SER A 286 17.76 3.73 -25.89
CA SER A 286 17.45 4.08 -27.28
C SER A 286 18.27 3.24 -28.26
N GLY A 287 18.10 1.93 -28.22
CA GLY A 287 18.63 1.00 -29.22
C GLY A 287 17.92 1.19 -30.56
N ARG A 288 18.34 2.19 -31.35
CA ARG A 288 18.10 2.18 -32.80
C ARG A 288 19.22 1.39 -33.45
N PRO A 289 18.93 0.34 -34.23
CA PRO A 289 19.94 -0.29 -35.06
C PRO A 289 20.30 0.67 -36.20
N SER A 290 21.55 1.11 -36.26
CA SER A 290 22.12 1.78 -37.42
C SER A 290 22.46 0.75 -38.49
N GLY A 291 21.66 0.72 -39.55
CA GLY A 291 22.12 0.77 -40.94
C GLY A 291 22.93 -0.39 -41.54
N THR A 292 22.35 -0.90 -42.65
CA THR A 292 22.93 -1.60 -43.82
C THR A 292 23.56 -2.96 -43.63
#